data_AF-A0A7C4TAQ1-F1
#
_entry.id   AF-A0A7C4TAQ1-F1
#
_cell.length_a   1.000
_cell.length_b   1.000
_cell.length_c   1.000
_cell.angle_alpha   90.00
_cell.angle_beta   90.00
_cell.angle_gamma   90.00
#
_symmetry.space_group_name_H-M   'P 1'
#
loop_
_entity.id
_entity.type
_entity.pdbx_description
1 polymer ?
#
loop_
_entity_poly.entity_id
_entity_poly.type
_entity_poly.pdbx_seq_one_letter_code
_entity_poly.pdbx_strand_id
1 'polypeptide(L)'
;MEILLEEIPSLQKKYPFQLKKYDLNILDNYKFLEQMEKEKNIKNIGEDLPIVLVGDSAFYGPEEVKKKLAPTIRKYLRGDKQVIKDTTRIGQDTVKKKTGIIYLYYFYQPGCQECSRVEMLLGGLSKKYPNLSISRYNIFDDSSKILYEGLSEIRNIPAEKRLIVPAIFIGSDYLIKDFRSTEIESLLKKYKSGSPRLDTLEIPSGEERILNRFYQFSILGVAAAGLLDGVNPCAFATIIFFVSYLIFIGKRRRIIILMSISFILAVFLCYLAIGLGAYTILNRLTTIDYARQIIFLSFGIFAIILGILSFYDYFLSRTGNTNKMLLQLPLTIKQRIHKEIKEKTGMGGIIAGSFVAGILISFLEFGCTGQVYLPTITFVVSKTDFGLKPLMTLIIYNTMFILPLVVIAILTNIISQEGIAQRLSKKIPLVKFLTAILFLGLGTLLIFS
;
A
#
# COMPACT_ATOMS: atom_id res chain seq x y z
N MET A 1 24.68 13.30 -0.25
CA MET A 1 25.86 13.74 0.53
C MET A 1 27.12 13.02 0.05
N GLU A 2 27.05 11.70 -0.12
CA GLU A 2 28.09 10.82 -0.70
C GLU A 2 28.76 11.39 -1.97
N ILE A 3 27.97 11.89 -2.93
CA ILE A 3 28.48 12.50 -4.17
C ILE A 3 29.41 13.69 -3.92
N LEU A 4 29.05 14.56 -2.97
CA LEU A 4 29.82 15.76 -2.66
C LEU A 4 31.06 15.45 -1.83
N LEU A 5 31.04 14.37 -1.05
CA LEU A 5 32.09 14.03 -0.07
C LEU A 5 33.10 13.01 -0.61
N GLU A 6 32.71 12.14 -1.53
CA GLU A 6 33.57 11.06 -2.04
C GLU A 6 33.78 11.17 -3.56
N GLU A 7 32.69 11.31 -4.31
CA GLU A 7 32.73 11.16 -5.76
C GLU A 7 33.37 12.36 -6.46
N ILE A 8 32.97 13.58 -6.14
CA ILE A 8 33.57 14.79 -6.72
C ILE A 8 35.06 14.94 -6.33
N PRO A 9 35.47 14.78 -5.06
CA PRO A 9 36.89 14.80 -4.70
C PRO A 9 37.73 13.74 -5.43
N SER A 10 37.19 12.54 -5.65
CA SER A 10 37.88 11.48 -6.41
C SER A 10 38.11 11.87 -7.88
N LEU A 11 37.16 12.61 -8.48
CA LEU A 11 37.26 13.10 -9.85
C LEU A 11 38.20 14.30 -9.95
N GLN A 12 38.23 15.20 -8.97
CA GLN A 12 39.16 16.34 -8.93
C GLN A 12 40.62 15.90 -8.84
N LYS A 13 40.90 14.72 -8.26
CA LYS A 13 42.24 14.11 -8.29
C LYS A 13 42.66 13.61 -9.68
N LYS A 14 41.69 13.29 -10.55
CA LYS A 14 41.92 12.70 -11.88
C LYS A 14 41.80 13.71 -13.02
N TYR A 15 41.04 14.79 -12.83
CA TYR A 15 40.66 15.74 -13.88
C TYR A 15 40.67 17.18 -13.33
N PRO A 16 41.24 18.16 -14.07
CA PRO A 16 41.23 19.55 -13.63
C PRO A 16 39.87 20.20 -13.90
N PHE A 17 39.07 20.44 -12.85
CA PHE A 17 37.85 21.23 -12.93
C PHE A 17 37.54 21.97 -11.63
N GLN A 18 36.83 23.10 -11.74
CA GLN A 18 36.35 23.86 -10.58
C GLN A 18 34.92 23.45 -10.22
N LEU A 19 34.68 23.17 -8.94
CA LEU A 19 33.34 22.89 -8.42
C LEU A 19 32.74 24.18 -7.85
N LYS A 20 31.62 24.63 -8.41
CA LYS A 20 30.77 25.66 -7.79
C LYS A 20 29.55 24.99 -7.17
N LYS A 21 29.23 25.37 -5.93
CA LYS A 21 28.08 24.85 -5.17
C LYS A 21 27.06 25.96 -5.03
N TYR A 22 25.80 25.64 -5.29
CA TYR A 22 24.68 26.55 -5.16
C TYR A 22 23.66 25.92 -4.22
N ASP A 23 23.23 26.66 -3.20
CA ASP A 23 22.12 26.25 -2.34
C ASP A 23 20.80 26.61 -3.03
N LEU A 24 20.00 25.60 -3.38
CA LEU A 24 18.71 25.78 -4.05
C LEU A 24 17.64 26.37 -3.12
N ASN A 25 17.88 26.44 -1.81
CA ASN A 25 17.02 27.18 -0.87
C ASN A 25 17.19 28.70 -0.98
N ILE A 26 18.09 29.18 -1.83
CA ILE A 26 18.26 30.58 -2.20
C ILE A 26 17.58 30.79 -3.55
N LEU A 27 16.58 31.66 -3.59
CA LEU A 27 15.74 31.86 -4.77
C LEU A 27 16.53 32.26 -6.03
N ASP A 28 17.55 33.11 -5.88
CA ASP A 28 18.37 33.54 -7.02
C ASP A 28 19.16 32.38 -7.63
N ASN A 29 19.63 31.44 -6.80
CA ASN A 29 20.29 30.22 -7.26
C ASN A 29 19.31 29.29 -7.99
N TYR A 30 18.08 29.18 -7.48
CA TYR A 30 17.03 28.39 -8.13
C TYR A 30 16.64 28.98 -9.49
N LYS A 31 16.50 30.30 -9.59
CA LYS A 31 16.26 31.00 -10.87
C LYS A 31 17.41 30.83 -11.84
N PHE A 32 18.64 30.89 -11.34
CA PHE A 32 19.83 30.64 -12.14
C PHE A 32 19.86 29.21 -12.71
N LEU A 33 19.43 28.22 -11.93
CA LEU A 33 19.24 26.85 -12.41
C LEU A 33 18.18 26.79 -13.53
N GLU A 34 16.98 27.35 -13.32
CA GLU A 34 15.93 27.37 -14.37
C GLU A 34 16.40 28.06 -15.65
N GLN A 35 17.16 29.16 -15.52
CA GLN A 35 17.76 29.87 -16.65
C GLN A 35 18.76 28.98 -17.41
N MET A 36 19.65 28.30 -16.68
CA MET A 36 20.64 27.39 -17.26
C MET A 36 19.99 26.20 -17.97
N GLU A 37 18.93 25.62 -17.41
CA GLU A 37 18.16 24.53 -18.05
C GLU A 37 17.51 25.00 -19.36
N LYS A 38 17.01 26.23 -19.38
CA LYS A 38 16.38 26.84 -20.56
C LYS A 38 17.38 27.23 -21.64
N GLU A 39 18.46 27.93 -21.28
CA GLU A 39 19.48 28.43 -22.23
C GLU A 39 20.24 27.28 -22.91
N LYS A 40 20.45 26.17 -22.20
CA LYS A 40 21.17 24.99 -22.73
C LYS A 40 20.27 24.01 -23.48
N ASN A 41 19.00 24.38 -23.69
CA ASN A 41 18.01 23.60 -24.43
C ASN A 41 17.93 22.14 -23.94
N ILE A 42 17.98 21.96 -22.61
CA ILE A 42 17.99 20.65 -21.98
C ILE A 42 16.59 20.04 -22.18
N LYS A 43 16.49 19.10 -23.12
CA LYS A 43 15.20 18.54 -23.56
C LYS A 43 14.46 17.80 -22.44
N ASN A 44 15.19 17.20 -21.50
CA ASN A 44 14.65 16.43 -20.39
C ASN A 44 15.14 17.05 -19.08
N ILE A 45 14.32 17.93 -18.52
CA ILE A 45 14.55 18.47 -17.18
C ILE A 45 14.18 17.37 -16.19
N GLY A 46 15.17 16.88 -15.44
CA GLY A 46 14.93 15.94 -14.36
C GLY A 46 14.58 16.63 -13.04
N GLU A 47 14.12 15.83 -12.10
CA GLU A 47 13.56 16.30 -10.82
C GLU A 47 14.41 15.88 -9.62
N ASP A 48 15.37 15.00 -9.85
CA ASP A 48 16.20 14.39 -8.82
C ASP A 48 17.37 15.28 -8.37
N LEU A 49 17.60 15.29 -7.05
CA LEU A 49 18.72 15.96 -6.42
C LEU A 49 19.84 14.98 -6.05
N PRO A 50 21.12 15.38 -6.12
CA PRO A 50 21.61 16.71 -6.52
C PRO A 50 21.58 16.90 -8.04
N ILE A 51 21.47 18.16 -8.49
CA ILE A 51 21.57 18.53 -9.90
C ILE A 51 23.01 18.96 -10.19
N VAL A 52 23.66 18.31 -11.15
CA VAL A 52 25.03 18.62 -11.56
C VAL A 52 25.04 19.04 -13.03
N LEU A 53 25.46 20.28 -13.27
CA LEU A 53 25.59 20.86 -14.61
C LEU A 53 27.06 20.86 -15.04
N VAL A 54 27.37 20.29 -16.20
CA VAL A 54 28.70 20.29 -16.83
C VAL A 54 28.58 20.71 -18.28
N GLY A 55 29.03 21.93 -18.60
CA GLY A 55 28.83 22.50 -19.93
C GLY A 55 27.34 22.52 -20.28
N ASP A 56 26.96 21.91 -21.41
CA ASP A 56 25.58 21.83 -21.90
C ASP A 56 24.81 20.61 -21.36
N SER A 57 25.40 19.84 -20.46
CA SER A 57 24.81 18.63 -19.88
C SER A 57 24.32 18.86 -18.45
N ALA A 58 23.14 18.34 -18.13
CA ALA A 58 22.63 18.23 -16.75
C ALA A 58 22.49 16.76 -16.35
N PHE A 59 22.79 16.47 -15.10
CA PHE A 59 22.58 15.17 -14.46
C PHE A 59 21.70 15.38 -13.23
N TYR A 60 20.64 14.59 -13.15
CA TYR A 60 19.64 14.69 -12.10
C TYR A 60 19.73 13.46 -11.22
N GLY A 61 20.01 13.67 -9.93
CA GLY A 61 20.05 12.58 -8.96
C GLY A 61 21.34 11.78 -8.93
N PRO A 62 21.46 10.90 -7.92
CA PRO A 62 22.72 10.26 -7.63
C PRO A 62 23.17 9.25 -8.68
N GLU A 63 22.23 8.49 -9.23
CA GLU A 63 22.51 7.45 -10.23
C GLU A 63 23.05 8.06 -11.54
N GLU A 64 22.42 9.14 -12.02
CA GLU A 64 22.87 9.81 -13.23
C GLU A 64 24.24 10.44 -13.05
N VAL A 65 24.47 11.07 -11.90
CA VAL A 65 25.76 11.67 -11.56
C VAL A 65 26.86 10.59 -11.54
N LYS A 66 26.64 9.47 -10.84
CA LYS A 66 27.59 8.34 -10.77
C LYS A 66 27.96 7.81 -12.16
N LYS A 67 26.96 7.64 -13.03
CA LYS A 67 27.13 7.00 -14.33
C LYS A 67 27.69 7.93 -15.40
N LYS A 68 27.25 9.19 -15.44
CA LYS A 68 27.44 10.09 -16.60
C LYS A 68 28.44 11.23 -16.35
N LEU A 69 28.77 11.55 -15.09
CA LEU A 69 29.64 12.68 -14.78
C LEU A 69 31.08 12.50 -15.29
N ALA A 70 31.73 11.38 -14.96
CA ALA A 70 33.13 11.13 -15.33
C ALA A 70 33.37 10.99 -16.86
N PRO A 71 32.50 10.32 -17.64
CA PRO A 71 32.58 10.33 -19.11
C PRO A 71 32.42 11.74 -19.71
N THR A 72 31.54 12.56 -19.14
CA THR A 72 31.25 13.91 -19.65
C THR A 72 32.43 14.85 -19.40
N ILE A 73 33.02 14.82 -18.21
CA ILE A 73 34.23 15.59 -17.90
C ILE A 73 35.37 15.21 -18.87
N ARG A 74 35.57 13.91 -19.14
CA ARG A 74 36.55 13.44 -20.14
C ARG A 74 36.27 13.98 -21.54
N LYS A 75 35.00 14.08 -21.95
CA LYS A 75 34.61 14.63 -23.26
C LYS A 75 34.97 16.12 -23.36
N TYR A 76 34.66 16.91 -22.33
CA TYR A 76 34.98 18.35 -22.32
C TYR A 76 36.48 18.64 -22.27
N LEU A 77 37.27 17.78 -21.59
CA LEU A 77 38.74 17.91 -21.54
C LEU A 77 39.44 17.52 -22.85
N ARG A 78 38.78 16.77 -23.74
CA ARG A 78 39.34 16.35 -25.04
C ARG A 78 39.16 17.38 -26.16
N GLY A 79 38.59 18.55 -25.84
CA GLY A 79 38.46 19.69 -26.76
C GLY A 79 37.19 19.64 -27.59
N ASP A 80 36.11 20.22 -27.08
CA ASP A 80 35.02 20.81 -27.89
C ASP A 80 33.99 21.53 -27.02
N LYS A 81 34.38 22.71 -26.47
CA LYS A 81 33.54 23.89 -26.17
C LYS A 81 34.11 24.73 -25.02
N GLN A 82 33.98 26.05 -25.15
CA GLN A 82 34.45 27.07 -24.20
C GLN A 82 33.76 26.99 -22.83
N VAL A 83 34.55 27.31 -21.79
CA VAL A 83 34.08 27.55 -20.42
C VAL A 83 33.33 28.89 -20.39
N ILE A 84 32.03 28.85 -20.11
CA ILE A 84 31.16 30.04 -20.02
C ILE A 84 31.46 30.78 -18.70
N LYS A 85 31.67 32.10 -18.77
CA LYS A 85 31.85 32.97 -17.59
C LYS A 85 30.49 33.33 -16.97
N ASP A 86 30.35 33.13 -15.67
CA ASP A 86 29.19 33.59 -14.87
C ASP A 86 29.13 35.12 -14.88
N THR A 87 28.01 35.68 -15.35
CA THR A 87 27.67 37.10 -15.18
C THR A 87 26.25 37.25 -14.69
N THR A 88 26.04 37.15 -13.37
CA THR A 88 24.83 37.70 -12.75
C THR A 88 25.19 38.29 -11.39
N ARG A 89 24.99 39.61 -11.26
CA ARG A 89 25.16 40.35 -10.00
C ARG A 89 23.90 40.21 -9.15
N ILE A 90 24.10 39.96 -7.86
CA ILE A 90 23.06 39.95 -6.83
C ILE A 90 22.61 41.39 -6.61
N GLY A 91 21.34 41.68 -6.92
CA GLY A 91 20.69 42.92 -6.50
C GLY A 91 20.16 42.77 -5.08
N GLN A 92 20.53 43.68 -4.18
CA GLN A 92 19.88 43.79 -2.88
C GLN A 92 18.53 44.49 -3.06
N ASP A 93 17.43 43.77 -2.78
CA ASP A 93 16.10 44.36 -2.73
C ASP A 93 15.83 44.96 -1.35
N THR A 94 15.51 46.25 -1.34
CA THR A 94 15.12 47.00 -0.15
C THR A 94 13.60 47.23 -0.08
N VAL A 95 13.12 47.11 1.16
CA VAL A 95 12.00 47.81 1.81
C VAL A 95 10.61 47.17 1.80
N LYS A 96 10.22 46.83 3.04
CA LYS A 96 8.89 46.53 3.55
C LYS A 96 7.86 47.61 3.22
N LYS A 97 6.70 47.21 2.70
CA LYS A 97 5.45 47.98 2.76
C LYS A 97 4.39 47.10 3.41
N LYS A 98 3.49 47.67 4.22
CA LYS A 98 2.37 46.94 4.87
C LYS A 98 1.60 46.15 3.82
N THR A 99 1.76 44.83 3.85
CA THR A 99 1.11 43.87 2.96
C THR A 99 0.31 42.91 3.81
N GLY A 100 -0.95 42.65 3.43
CA GLY A 100 -1.74 41.59 4.03
C GLY A 100 -1.03 40.24 3.93
N ILE A 101 -1.39 39.31 4.80
CA ILE A 101 -0.81 37.96 4.80
C ILE A 101 -1.31 37.21 3.57
N ILE A 102 -0.37 36.61 2.83
CA ILE A 102 -0.66 35.72 1.70
C ILE A 102 -0.64 34.29 2.25
N TYR A 103 -1.80 33.65 2.31
CA TYR A 103 -1.92 32.23 2.65
C TYR A 103 -1.77 31.38 1.39
N LEU A 104 -0.73 30.55 1.38
CA LEU A 104 -0.40 29.60 0.33
C LEU A 104 -0.60 28.18 0.86
N TYR A 105 -1.43 27.39 0.20
CA TYR A 105 -1.75 26.01 0.56
C TYR A 105 -1.02 25.10 -0.41
N TYR A 106 -0.01 24.39 0.07
CA TYR A 106 0.83 23.49 -0.70
C TYR A 106 0.47 22.03 -0.41
N PHE A 107 0.06 21.29 -1.44
CA PHE A 107 -0.27 19.88 -1.36
C PHE A 107 0.85 19.02 -1.96
N TYR A 108 1.29 18.01 -1.22
CA TYR A 108 2.43 17.15 -1.56
C TYR A 108 2.19 15.70 -1.14
N GLN A 109 3.05 14.78 -1.59
CA GLN A 109 3.12 13.41 -1.06
C GLN A 109 4.57 13.02 -0.72
N PRO A 110 4.82 12.26 0.36
CA PRO A 110 6.12 11.66 0.64
C PRO A 110 6.65 10.83 -0.53
N GLY A 111 7.93 10.98 -0.86
CA GLY A 111 8.58 10.26 -1.96
C GLY A 111 8.37 10.88 -3.35
N CYS A 112 7.67 12.00 -3.47
CA CYS A 112 7.50 12.73 -4.73
C CYS A 112 8.69 13.67 -5.03
N GLN A 113 9.36 13.42 -6.15
CA GLN A 113 10.53 14.20 -6.61
C GLN A 113 10.14 15.63 -7.01
N GLU A 114 9.12 15.80 -7.87
CA GLU A 114 8.52 17.10 -8.22
C GLU A 114 8.18 17.95 -6.98
N CYS A 115 7.62 17.30 -5.95
CA CYS A 115 7.22 17.95 -4.71
C CYS A 115 8.44 18.47 -3.93
N SER A 116 9.51 17.68 -3.88
CA SER A 116 10.75 18.08 -3.21
C SER A 116 11.39 19.32 -3.86
N ARG A 117 11.28 19.44 -5.20
CA ARG A 117 11.74 20.61 -5.95
C ARG A 117 10.93 21.87 -5.62
N VAL A 118 9.59 21.74 -5.55
CA VAL A 118 8.70 22.85 -5.16
C VAL A 118 8.93 23.28 -3.70
N GLU A 119 9.19 22.34 -2.79
CA GLU A 119 9.43 22.64 -1.37
C GLU A 119 10.66 23.55 -1.18
N MET A 120 11.76 23.32 -1.92
CA MET A 120 12.94 24.21 -1.88
C MET A 120 12.64 25.61 -2.40
N LEU A 121 11.87 25.70 -3.50
CA LEU A 121 11.44 26.96 -4.08
C LEU A 121 10.58 27.76 -3.10
N LEU A 122 9.63 27.09 -2.44
CA LEU A 122 8.80 27.68 -1.39
C LEU A 122 9.63 28.18 -0.20
N GLY A 123 10.68 27.44 0.18
CA GLY A 123 11.66 27.88 1.19
C GLY A 123 12.38 29.17 0.81
N GLY A 124 12.80 29.32 -0.45
CA GLY A 124 13.40 30.54 -0.98
C GLY A 124 12.41 31.72 -1.04
N LEU A 125 11.18 31.47 -1.48
CA LEU A 125 10.12 32.48 -1.56
C LEU A 125 9.69 32.99 -0.18
N SER A 126 9.62 32.12 0.84
CA SER A 126 9.29 32.52 2.21
C SER A 126 10.29 33.53 2.79
N LYS A 127 11.58 33.42 2.44
CA LYS A 127 12.61 34.39 2.84
C LYS A 127 12.45 35.75 2.15
N LYS A 128 12.06 35.74 0.86
CA LYS A 128 11.87 36.97 0.06
C LYS A 128 10.57 37.70 0.37
N TYR A 129 9.51 36.96 0.67
CA TYR A 129 8.17 37.49 0.93
C TYR A 129 7.81 37.26 2.42
N PRO A 130 8.16 38.20 3.32
CA PRO A 130 7.92 38.01 4.76
C PRO A 130 6.44 37.97 5.16
N ASN A 131 5.53 38.37 4.26
CA ASN A 131 4.08 38.26 4.45
C ASN A 131 3.48 36.95 3.88
N LEU A 132 4.32 36.02 3.41
CA LEU A 132 3.90 34.72 2.88
C LEU A 132 3.81 33.67 4.00
N SER A 133 2.60 33.15 4.23
CA SER A 133 2.32 32.04 5.14
C SER A 133 2.08 30.77 4.32
N ILE A 134 2.92 29.76 4.48
CA ILE A 134 2.84 28.50 3.72
C ILE A 134 2.30 27.39 4.63
N SER A 135 1.12 26.89 4.30
CA SER A 135 0.50 25.71 4.93
C SER A 135 0.75 24.49 4.04
N ARG A 136 1.25 23.40 4.63
CA ARG A 136 1.64 22.19 3.91
C ARG A 136 0.70 21.04 4.25
N TYR A 137 0.20 20.38 3.23
CA TYR A 137 -0.82 19.34 3.32
C TYR A 137 -0.34 18.09 2.60
N ASN A 138 -0.10 17.03 3.36
CA ASN A 138 0.25 15.74 2.80
C ASN A 138 -1.03 15.07 2.26
N ILE A 139 -1.08 14.78 0.97
CA ILE A 139 -2.24 14.13 0.34
C ILE A 139 -2.43 12.68 0.77
N PHE A 140 -1.58 12.07 1.60
CA PHE A 140 -1.90 10.81 2.26
C PHE A 140 -2.79 11.00 3.51
N ASP A 141 -2.88 12.23 4.01
CA ASP A 141 -3.80 12.61 5.08
C ASP A 141 -5.18 12.89 4.47
N ASP A 142 -6.22 12.30 5.04
CA ASP A 142 -7.55 12.39 4.45
C ASP A 142 -8.15 13.79 4.60
N SER A 143 -7.85 14.50 5.70
CA SER A 143 -8.22 15.92 5.87
C SER A 143 -7.60 16.81 4.78
N SER A 144 -6.36 16.55 4.40
CA SER A 144 -5.67 17.21 3.29
C SER A 144 -6.30 16.85 1.94
N LYS A 145 -6.67 15.59 1.69
CA LYS A 145 -7.38 15.19 0.47
C LYS A 145 -8.75 15.84 0.36
N ILE A 146 -9.51 15.88 1.46
CA ILE A 146 -10.83 16.50 1.52
C ILE A 146 -10.70 18.00 1.24
N LEU A 147 -9.73 18.67 1.87
CA LEU A 147 -9.46 20.07 1.60
C LEU A 147 -9.06 20.30 0.13
N TYR A 148 -8.15 19.50 -0.43
CA TYR A 148 -7.78 19.59 -1.85
C TYR A 148 -9.02 19.44 -2.73
N GLU A 149 -9.80 18.36 -2.52
CA GLU A 149 -10.97 18.04 -3.34
C GLU A 149 -12.03 19.14 -3.25
N GLY A 150 -12.34 19.63 -2.04
CA GLY A 150 -13.27 20.74 -1.84
C GLY A 150 -12.80 22.03 -2.51
N LEU A 151 -11.50 22.36 -2.40
CA LEU A 151 -10.93 23.52 -3.09
C LEU A 151 -10.97 23.35 -4.62
N SER A 152 -10.82 22.12 -5.10
CA SER A 152 -10.90 21.78 -6.53
C SER A 152 -12.32 21.88 -7.07
N GLU A 153 -13.30 21.45 -6.29
CA GLU A 153 -14.71 21.52 -6.64
C GLU A 153 -15.19 22.97 -6.70
N ILE A 154 -14.90 23.78 -5.67
CA ILE A 154 -15.23 25.22 -5.63
C ILE A 154 -14.62 25.97 -6.84
N ARG A 155 -13.48 25.52 -7.35
CA ARG A 155 -12.77 26.10 -8.49
C ARG A 155 -13.07 25.42 -9.82
N ASN A 156 -14.04 24.51 -9.86
CA ASN A 156 -14.45 23.77 -11.06
C ASN A 156 -13.28 23.06 -11.78
N ILE A 157 -12.29 22.56 -11.02
CA ILE A 157 -11.18 21.80 -11.59
C ILE A 157 -11.73 20.47 -12.12
N PRO A 158 -11.38 20.05 -13.36
CA PRO A 158 -11.81 18.76 -13.90
C PRO A 158 -11.38 17.59 -12.99
N ALA A 159 -12.24 16.58 -12.83
CA ALA A 159 -12.00 15.45 -11.93
C ALA A 159 -10.65 14.74 -12.19
N GLU A 160 -10.24 14.65 -13.45
CA GLU A 160 -8.98 14.05 -13.90
C GLU A 160 -7.73 14.80 -13.42
N LYS A 161 -7.87 16.08 -13.04
CA LYS A 161 -6.77 16.95 -12.58
C LYS A 161 -6.78 17.16 -11.07
N ARG A 162 -7.70 16.51 -10.34
CA ARG A 162 -7.80 16.64 -8.87
C ARG A 162 -6.84 15.68 -8.18
N LEU A 163 -6.39 16.07 -6.98
CA LEU A 163 -5.48 15.29 -6.14
C LEU A 163 -4.14 14.95 -6.81
N ILE A 164 -3.78 15.67 -7.88
CA ILE A 164 -2.46 15.58 -8.50
C ILE A 164 -1.52 16.51 -7.75
N VAL A 165 -0.40 15.97 -7.28
CA VAL A 165 0.65 16.74 -6.59
C VAL A 165 1.89 16.85 -7.47
N PRO A 166 2.70 17.92 -7.34
CA PRO A 166 2.53 19.05 -6.42
C PRO A 166 1.40 19.99 -6.85
N ALA A 167 0.70 20.57 -5.88
CA ALA A 167 -0.32 21.59 -6.13
C ALA A 167 -0.24 22.75 -5.14
N ILE A 168 -0.51 23.95 -5.63
CA ILE A 168 -0.53 25.19 -4.85
C ILE A 168 -1.86 25.89 -5.05
N PHE A 169 -2.49 26.31 -3.96
CA PHE A 169 -3.68 27.16 -3.98
C PHE A 169 -3.38 28.48 -3.25
N ILE A 170 -3.74 29.61 -3.88
CA ILE A 170 -3.62 30.95 -3.30
C ILE A 170 -4.88 31.73 -3.68
N GLY A 171 -5.69 32.11 -2.69
CA GLY A 171 -6.96 32.80 -2.96
C GLY A 171 -7.84 31.98 -3.91
N SER A 172 -8.29 32.57 -5.02
CA SER A 172 -9.10 31.89 -6.04
C SER A 172 -8.28 31.09 -7.06
N ASP A 173 -6.97 31.33 -7.15
CA ASP A 173 -6.11 30.71 -8.17
C ASP A 173 -5.45 29.43 -7.66
N TYR A 174 -5.01 28.60 -8.61
CA TYR A 174 -4.32 27.35 -8.35
C TYR A 174 -3.25 27.06 -9.41
N LEU A 175 -2.25 26.27 -9.03
CA LEU A 175 -1.24 25.70 -9.91
C LEU A 175 -1.15 24.20 -9.59
N ILE A 176 -1.30 23.35 -10.60
CA ILE A 176 -1.28 21.88 -10.44
C ILE A 176 -0.31 21.33 -11.46
N LYS A 177 0.76 20.71 -10.96
CA LYS A 177 1.82 20.09 -11.76
C LYS A 177 2.51 21.05 -12.76
N ASP A 178 3.77 20.80 -13.10
CA ASP A 178 4.51 21.46 -14.20
C ASP A 178 4.61 23.01 -14.16
N PHE A 179 4.41 23.65 -13.01
CA PHE A 179 4.48 25.10 -12.87
C PHE A 179 5.89 25.61 -12.52
N ARG A 180 6.24 26.80 -13.01
CA ARG A 180 7.57 27.43 -12.84
C ARG A 180 7.59 28.46 -11.71
N SER A 181 8.79 28.85 -11.28
CA SER A 181 8.97 29.90 -10.27
C SER A 181 8.27 31.23 -10.63
N THR A 182 8.24 31.57 -11.92
CA THR A 182 7.61 32.79 -12.43
C THR A 182 6.10 32.82 -12.24
N GLU A 183 5.44 31.67 -12.28
CA GLU A 183 3.99 31.55 -12.13
C GLU A 183 3.59 31.75 -10.66
N ILE A 184 4.33 31.14 -9.73
CA ILE A 184 4.15 31.36 -8.29
C ILE A 184 4.39 32.84 -7.96
N GLU A 185 5.48 33.44 -8.45
CA GLU A 185 5.76 34.86 -8.23
C GLU A 185 4.68 35.78 -8.81
N SER A 186 4.09 35.42 -9.95
CA SER A 186 2.97 36.16 -10.54
C SER A 186 1.75 36.15 -9.61
N LEU A 187 1.40 34.99 -9.05
CA LEU A 187 0.32 34.89 -8.06
C LEU A 187 0.65 35.64 -6.76
N LEU A 188 1.89 35.58 -6.28
CA LEU A 188 2.31 36.35 -5.09
C LEU A 188 2.21 37.86 -5.32
N LYS A 189 2.51 38.34 -6.54
CA LYS A 189 2.31 39.75 -6.92
C LYS A 189 0.83 40.10 -7.00
N LYS A 190 -0.01 39.22 -7.56
CA LYS A 190 -1.48 39.39 -7.63
C LYS A 190 -2.08 39.52 -6.24
N TYR A 191 -1.66 38.69 -5.29
CA TYR A 191 -2.15 38.67 -3.90
C TYR A 191 -1.33 39.54 -2.94
N LYS A 192 -0.55 40.52 -3.42
CA LYS A 192 0.30 41.36 -2.57
C LYS A 192 -0.45 42.08 -1.42
N SER A 193 -1.74 42.36 -1.62
CA SER A 193 -2.62 42.97 -0.61
C SER A 193 -3.14 42.00 0.45
N GLY A 194 -2.85 40.69 0.32
CA GLY A 194 -3.36 39.60 1.14
C GLY A 194 -4.25 38.65 0.34
N SER A 195 -4.36 37.40 0.82
CA SER A 195 -5.30 36.41 0.29
C SER A 195 -6.25 35.92 1.38
N PRO A 196 -7.46 35.44 1.03
CA PRO A 196 -8.34 34.80 2.01
C PRO A 196 -7.73 33.50 2.53
N ARG A 197 -8.05 33.17 3.78
CA ARG A 197 -7.81 31.83 4.34
C ARG A 197 -8.75 30.84 3.68
N LEU A 198 -8.19 29.76 3.14
CA LEU A 198 -8.92 28.70 2.45
C LEU A 198 -9.29 27.54 3.37
N ASP A 199 -8.61 27.39 4.50
CA ASP A 199 -8.88 26.41 5.57
C ASP A 199 -10.12 26.77 6.40
N THR A 200 -10.59 28.01 6.33
CA THR A 200 -11.80 28.48 7.03
C THR A 200 -13.00 28.63 6.10
N LEU A 201 -12.88 28.30 4.81
CA LEU A 201 -14.01 28.33 3.90
C LEU A 201 -14.96 27.20 4.31
N GLU A 202 -16.20 27.56 4.67
CA GLU A 202 -17.28 26.59 4.81
C GLU A 202 -17.48 25.92 3.45
N ILE A 203 -17.00 24.68 3.30
CA ILE A 203 -17.20 23.86 2.11
C ILE A 203 -18.69 23.47 2.14
N PRO A 204 -19.57 24.12 1.35
CA PRO A 204 -21.00 23.98 1.55
C PRO A 204 -21.41 22.58 1.11
N SER A 205 -21.94 21.77 2.03
CA SER A 205 -22.66 20.49 1.78
C SER A 205 -21.97 19.43 0.89
N GLY A 206 -20.71 19.65 0.53
CA GLY A 206 -19.86 18.75 -0.23
C GLY A 206 -19.10 17.75 0.64
N GLU A 207 -18.89 18.02 1.93
CA GLU A 207 -18.17 17.10 2.82
C GLU A 207 -18.80 15.71 2.84
N GLU A 208 -20.14 15.58 2.95
CA GLU A 208 -20.79 14.26 2.89
C GLU A 208 -20.66 13.57 1.52
N ARG A 209 -20.72 14.31 0.43
CA ARG A 209 -20.58 13.75 -0.94
C ARG A 209 -19.14 13.35 -1.25
N ILE A 210 -18.18 14.18 -0.84
CA ILE A 210 -16.74 13.95 -0.94
C ILE A 210 -16.37 12.74 -0.07
N LEU A 211 -16.79 12.73 1.20
CA LEU A 211 -16.63 11.57 2.08
C LEU A 211 -17.26 10.32 1.46
N ASN A 212 -18.51 10.37 1.01
CA ASN A 212 -19.18 9.20 0.40
C ASN A 212 -18.46 8.67 -0.84
N ARG A 213 -17.92 9.53 -1.70
CA ARG A 213 -17.14 9.11 -2.87
C ARG A 213 -15.82 8.45 -2.46
N PHE A 214 -15.09 9.04 -1.52
CA PHE A 214 -13.86 8.45 -0.98
C PHE A 214 -14.12 7.14 -0.22
N TYR A 215 -15.20 7.06 0.56
CA TYR A 215 -15.63 5.84 1.24
C TYR A 215 -16.05 4.77 0.25
N GLN A 216 -16.74 5.08 -0.86
CA GLN A 216 -17.07 4.09 -1.88
C GLN A 216 -15.82 3.49 -2.52
N PHE A 217 -14.80 4.30 -2.83
CA PHE A 217 -13.51 3.79 -3.30
C PHE A 217 -12.79 2.94 -2.24
N SER A 218 -12.87 3.33 -0.97
CA SER A 218 -12.30 2.56 0.16
C SER A 218 -13.04 1.25 0.42
N ILE A 219 -14.37 1.25 0.46
CA ILE A 219 -15.23 0.08 0.71
C ILE A 219 -15.10 -0.93 -0.42
N LEU A 220 -15.05 -0.48 -1.69
CA LEU A 220 -14.81 -1.37 -2.82
C LEU A 220 -13.42 -2.01 -2.71
N GLY A 221 -12.41 -1.25 -2.30
CA GLY A 221 -11.07 -1.77 -2.02
C GLY A 221 -11.06 -2.81 -0.89
N VAL A 222 -11.76 -2.56 0.21
CA VAL A 222 -11.90 -3.48 1.34
C VAL A 222 -12.66 -4.75 0.95
N ALA A 223 -13.75 -4.61 0.18
CA ALA A 223 -14.52 -5.74 -0.30
C ALA A 223 -13.69 -6.62 -1.26
N ALA A 224 -12.94 -6.00 -2.17
CA ALA A 224 -12.01 -6.69 -3.05
C ALA A 224 -10.90 -7.38 -2.26
N ALA A 225 -10.32 -6.71 -1.26
CA ALA A 225 -9.29 -7.29 -0.39
C ALA A 225 -9.81 -8.52 0.36
N GLY A 226 -11.00 -8.43 0.96
CA GLY A 226 -11.63 -9.57 1.64
C GLY A 226 -11.90 -10.74 0.70
N LEU A 227 -12.39 -10.47 -0.51
CA LEU A 227 -12.61 -11.53 -1.52
C LEU A 227 -11.30 -12.17 -1.97
N LEU A 228 -10.27 -11.38 -2.24
CA LEU A 228 -8.95 -11.88 -2.63
C LEU A 228 -8.35 -12.76 -1.52
N ASP A 229 -8.53 -12.36 -0.26
CA ASP A 229 -8.09 -13.13 0.90
C ASP A 229 -8.87 -14.45 1.02
N GLY A 230 -10.18 -14.45 0.79
CA GLY A 230 -11.02 -15.65 0.79
C GLY A 230 -10.73 -16.66 -0.35
N VAL A 231 -9.98 -16.25 -1.38
CA VAL A 231 -9.57 -17.10 -2.52
C VAL A 231 -8.06 -17.40 -2.46
N ASN A 232 -7.39 -17.08 -1.36
CA ASN A 232 -5.98 -17.39 -1.20
C ASN A 232 -5.75 -18.93 -1.08
N PRO A 233 -4.51 -19.43 -1.27
CA PRO A 233 -4.33 -20.87 -1.32
C PRO A 233 -4.42 -21.59 0.04
N CYS A 234 -4.34 -20.87 1.17
CA CYS A 234 -4.66 -21.42 2.50
C CYS A 234 -6.18 -21.58 2.67
N ALA A 235 -6.96 -20.58 2.24
CA ALA A 235 -8.43 -20.65 2.16
C ALA A 235 -8.88 -21.78 1.22
N PHE A 236 -8.15 -22.02 0.12
CA PHE A 236 -8.44 -23.14 -0.76
C PHE A 236 -8.23 -24.51 -0.07
N ALA A 237 -7.20 -24.64 0.76
CA ALA A 237 -7.01 -25.83 1.59
C ALA A 237 -8.16 -25.99 2.60
N THR A 238 -8.61 -24.90 3.23
CA THR A 238 -9.80 -24.86 4.09
C THR A 238 -11.05 -25.34 3.34
N ILE A 239 -11.29 -24.84 2.12
CA ILE A 239 -12.42 -25.24 1.27
C ILE A 239 -12.38 -26.75 1.00
N ILE A 240 -11.21 -27.31 0.66
CA ILE A 240 -11.08 -28.75 0.39
C ILE A 240 -11.33 -29.58 1.65
N PHE A 241 -10.76 -29.15 2.77
CA PHE A 241 -11.02 -29.79 4.06
C PHE A 241 -12.51 -29.79 4.37
N PHE A 242 -13.16 -28.63 4.22
CA PHE A 242 -14.57 -28.44 4.46
C PHE A 242 -15.43 -29.33 3.55
N VAL A 243 -15.16 -29.37 2.25
CA VAL A 243 -15.86 -30.27 1.31
C VAL A 243 -15.66 -31.74 1.68
N SER A 244 -14.43 -32.14 2.01
CA SER A 244 -14.12 -33.52 2.42
C SER A 244 -14.88 -33.91 3.70
N TYR A 245 -14.97 -32.97 4.63
CA TYR A 245 -15.72 -33.10 5.88
C TYR A 245 -17.23 -33.25 5.64
N LEU A 246 -17.81 -32.45 4.73
CA LEU A 246 -19.23 -32.55 4.36
C LEU A 246 -19.58 -33.88 3.68
N ILE A 247 -18.68 -34.44 2.86
CA ILE A 247 -18.89 -35.72 2.18
C ILE A 247 -18.84 -36.89 3.18
N PHE A 248 -17.99 -36.80 4.20
CA PHE A 248 -17.73 -37.90 5.14
C PHE A 248 -18.86 -38.13 6.16
N ILE A 249 -19.58 -37.08 6.58
CA ILE A 249 -20.60 -37.17 7.65
C ILE A 249 -22.00 -37.57 7.16
N GLY A 250 -22.25 -37.49 5.85
CA GLY A 250 -23.27 -38.33 5.21
C GLY A 250 -24.59 -37.67 4.80
N LYS A 251 -25.45 -38.53 4.25
CA LYS A 251 -26.41 -38.28 3.16
C LYS A 251 -27.61 -37.36 3.45
N ARG A 252 -27.81 -36.89 4.69
CA ARG A 252 -29.00 -36.08 5.04
C ARG A 252 -28.73 -34.60 4.81
N ARG A 253 -29.38 -34.01 3.79
CA ARG A 253 -29.28 -32.58 3.43
C ARG A 253 -29.37 -31.62 4.63
N ARG A 254 -30.29 -31.88 5.57
CA ARG A 254 -30.48 -31.04 6.77
C ARG A 254 -29.23 -30.98 7.68
N ILE A 255 -28.50 -32.10 7.81
CA ILE A 255 -27.30 -32.17 8.66
C ILE A 255 -26.15 -31.40 7.99
N ILE A 256 -25.97 -31.58 6.67
CA ILE A 256 -24.97 -30.87 5.86
C ILE A 256 -25.15 -29.35 5.96
N ILE A 257 -26.38 -28.86 5.85
CA ILE A 257 -26.69 -27.42 5.96
C ILE A 257 -26.33 -26.88 7.35
N LEU A 258 -26.78 -27.54 8.42
CA LEU A 258 -26.54 -27.10 9.79
C LEU A 258 -25.04 -27.08 10.13
N MET A 259 -24.30 -28.09 9.67
CA MET A 259 -22.84 -28.13 9.81
C MET A 259 -22.15 -27.00 9.04
N SER A 260 -22.59 -26.76 7.79
CA SER A 260 -22.01 -25.72 6.94
C SER A 260 -22.19 -24.34 7.55
N ILE A 261 -23.40 -24.04 8.00
CA ILE A 261 -23.71 -22.78 8.70
C ILE A 261 -22.87 -22.66 9.97
N SER A 262 -22.79 -23.72 10.78
CA SER A 262 -22.02 -23.73 12.02
C SER A 262 -20.52 -23.49 11.78
N PHE A 263 -19.96 -24.14 10.77
CA PHE A 263 -18.55 -23.97 10.38
C PHE A 263 -18.27 -22.55 9.88
N ILE A 264 -19.06 -22.06 8.92
CA ILE A 264 -18.88 -20.71 8.33
C ILE A 264 -19.06 -19.64 9.40
N LEU A 265 -20.06 -19.81 10.30
CA LEU A 265 -20.29 -18.89 11.41
C LEU A 265 -19.10 -18.87 12.37
N ALA A 266 -18.51 -20.03 12.69
CA ALA A 266 -17.30 -20.10 13.52
C ALA A 266 -16.13 -19.32 12.90
N VAL A 267 -15.92 -19.49 11.59
CA VAL A 267 -14.87 -18.77 10.84
C VAL A 267 -15.13 -17.27 10.87
N PHE A 268 -16.35 -16.83 10.54
CA PHE A 268 -16.73 -15.42 10.57
C PHE A 268 -16.53 -14.79 11.96
N LEU A 269 -17.00 -15.46 13.02
CA LEU A 269 -16.87 -14.96 14.39
C LEU A 269 -15.42 -14.92 14.86
N CYS A 270 -14.59 -15.91 14.51
CA CYS A 270 -13.17 -15.90 14.83
C CYS A 270 -12.46 -14.72 14.19
N TYR A 271 -12.62 -14.53 12.87
CA TYR A 271 -11.98 -13.41 12.21
C TYR A 271 -12.52 -12.07 12.71
N LEU A 272 -13.83 -11.94 12.92
CA LEU A 272 -14.40 -10.73 13.53
C LEU A 272 -13.78 -10.45 14.92
N ALA A 273 -13.62 -11.47 15.77
CA ALA A 273 -12.98 -11.34 17.08
C ALA A 273 -11.49 -10.98 16.97
N ILE A 274 -10.77 -11.53 15.99
CA ILE A 274 -9.37 -11.19 15.70
C ILE A 274 -9.27 -9.71 15.28
N GLY A 275 -10.14 -9.26 14.37
CA GLY A 275 -10.20 -7.88 13.90
C GLY A 275 -10.56 -6.88 15.01
N LEU A 276 -11.45 -7.26 15.94
CA LEU A 276 -11.90 -6.39 17.04
C LEU A 276 -10.95 -6.39 18.25
N GLY A 277 -10.40 -7.54 18.62
CA GLY A 277 -9.71 -7.74 19.91
C GLY A 277 -8.23 -8.07 19.81
N ALA A 278 -7.78 -8.70 18.72
CA ALA A 278 -6.38 -9.08 18.58
C ALA A 278 -5.51 -7.92 18.07
N TYR A 279 -6.09 -6.90 17.42
CA TYR A 279 -5.35 -5.73 16.91
C TYR A 279 -4.55 -4.97 17.99
N THR A 280 -5.16 -4.63 19.13
CA THR A 280 -4.48 -3.87 20.20
C THR A 280 -3.40 -4.69 20.89
N ILE A 281 -3.59 -6.01 20.99
CA ILE A 281 -2.65 -6.95 21.59
C ILE A 281 -1.49 -7.22 20.61
N LEU A 282 -1.80 -7.51 19.35
CA LEU A 282 -0.82 -7.72 18.28
C LEU A 282 0.02 -6.48 18.05
N ASN A 283 -0.57 -5.28 17.94
CA ASN A 283 0.20 -4.06 17.73
C ASN A 283 1.22 -3.82 18.85
N ARG A 284 0.83 -4.04 20.11
CA ARG A 284 1.74 -3.94 21.28
C ARG A 284 2.79 -5.04 21.31
N LEU A 285 2.44 -6.26 20.89
CA LEU A 285 3.40 -7.37 20.79
C LEU A 285 4.37 -7.17 19.61
N THR A 286 3.91 -6.63 18.48
CA THR A 286 4.74 -6.39 17.28
C THR A 286 5.59 -5.12 17.37
N THR A 287 5.34 -4.23 18.34
CA THR A 287 6.24 -3.12 18.66
C THR A 287 7.53 -3.60 19.33
N ILE A 288 7.51 -4.81 19.91
CA ILE A 288 8.70 -5.46 20.46
C ILE A 288 9.33 -6.26 19.32
N ASP A 289 10.43 -5.74 18.75
CA ASP A 289 11.09 -6.35 17.59
C ASP A 289 11.37 -7.85 17.75
N TYR A 290 11.72 -8.29 18.96
CA TYR A 290 11.94 -9.71 19.28
C TYR A 290 10.67 -10.56 19.19
N ALA A 291 9.52 -10.07 19.68
CA ALA A 291 8.28 -10.83 19.64
C ALA A 291 7.73 -10.91 18.22
N ARG A 292 7.89 -9.85 17.42
CA ARG A 292 7.61 -9.88 15.98
C ARG A 292 8.40 -10.99 15.30
N GLN A 293 9.72 -11.00 15.48
CA GLN A 293 10.61 -11.97 14.84
C GLN A 293 10.28 -13.42 15.23
N ILE A 294 9.98 -13.69 16.51
CA ILE A 294 9.58 -15.03 16.97
C ILE A 294 8.26 -15.48 16.33
N ILE A 295 7.27 -14.59 16.25
CA ILE A 295 5.96 -14.91 15.67
C ILE A 295 6.10 -15.22 14.17
N PHE A 296 6.78 -14.38 13.40
CA PHE A 296 7.00 -14.59 11.97
C PHE A 296 7.86 -15.82 11.68
N LEU A 297 8.91 -16.05 12.47
CA LEU A 297 9.73 -17.26 12.37
C LEU A 297 8.90 -18.53 12.66
N SER A 298 8.05 -18.50 13.69
CA SER A 298 7.18 -19.62 14.05
C SER A 298 6.19 -19.94 12.92
N PHE A 299 5.50 -18.94 12.38
CA PHE A 299 4.59 -19.13 11.23
C PHE A 299 5.35 -19.55 9.97
N GLY A 300 6.55 -19.03 9.74
CA GLY A 300 7.41 -19.41 8.63
C GLY A 300 7.84 -20.87 8.68
N ILE A 301 8.33 -21.33 9.83
CA ILE A 301 8.68 -22.74 10.05
C ILE A 301 7.45 -23.64 9.87
N PHE A 302 6.32 -23.24 10.44
CA PHE A 302 5.07 -23.99 10.31
C PHE A 302 4.61 -24.09 8.85
N ALA A 303 4.68 -23.00 8.09
CA ALA A 303 4.39 -22.97 6.66
C ALA A 303 5.35 -23.86 5.86
N ILE A 304 6.66 -23.85 6.14
CA ILE A 304 7.64 -24.77 5.53
C ILE A 304 7.24 -26.22 5.79
N ILE A 305 6.89 -26.57 7.03
CA ILE A 305 6.45 -27.93 7.39
C ILE A 305 5.20 -28.33 6.59
N LEU A 306 4.18 -27.46 6.53
CA LEU A 306 2.98 -27.72 5.74
C LEU A 306 3.26 -27.83 4.24
N GLY A 307 4.22 -27.05 3.73
CA GLY A 307 4.69 -27.12 2.35
C GLY A 307 5.35 -28.46 2.03
N ILE A 308 6.27 -28.92 2.88
CA ILE A 308 6.93 -30.23 2.74
C ILE A 308 5.91 -31.36 2.80
N LEU A 309 4.99 -31.32 3.76
CA LEU A 309 3.95 -32.33 3.89
C LEU A 309 2.97 -32.31 2.71
N SER A 310 2.64 -31.14 2.18
CA SER A 310 1.81 -30.99 0.97
C SER A 310 2.52 -31.51 -0.28
N PHE A 311 3.85 -31.35 -0.35
CA PHE A 311 4.68 -31.90 -1.42
C PHE A 311 4.75 -33.43 -1.34
N TYR A 312 4.86 -33.98 -0.13
CA TYR A 312 4.75 -35.42 0.09
C TYR A 312 3.37 -35.94 -0.35
N ASP A 313 2.28 -35.27 0.05
CA ASP A 313 0.91 -35.59 -0.38
C ASP A 313 0.72 -35.51 -1.91
N TYR A 314 1.42 -34.60 -2.59
CA TYR A 314 1.43 -34.53 -4.05
C TYR A 314 1.94 -35.84 -4.66
N PHE A 315 3.06 -36.38 -4.20
CA PHE A 315 3.60 -37.66 -4.69
C PHE A 315 2.66 -38.84 -4.39
N LEU A 316 2.04 -38.87 -3.21
CA LEU A 316 1.08 -39.93 -2.87
C LEU A 316 -0.21 -39.85 -3.68
N SER A 317 -0.69 -38.65 -3.97
CA SER A 317 -1.88 -38.45 -4.79
C SER A 317 -1.64 -38.85 -6.26
N ARG A 318 -0.42 -38.67 -6.77
CA ARG A 318 -0.03 -39.09 -8.13
C ARG A 318 0.10 -40.61 -8.26
N THR A 319 0.44 -41.31 -7.19
CA THR A 319 0.57 -42.78 -7.16
C THR A 319 -0.75 -43.50 -6.85
N GLY A 320 -1.88 -42.77 -6.72
CA GLY A 320 -3.19 -43.33 -6.42
C GLY A 320 -3.41 -43.71 -4.95
N ASN A 321 -2.40 -43.52 -4.09
CA ASN A 321 -2.46 -43.80 -2.65
C ASN A 321 -3.07 -42.63 -1.86
N THR A 322 -4.23 -42.14 -2.31
CA THR A 322 -4.90 -40.99 -1.71
C THR A 322 -5.33 -41.21 -0.25
N ASN A 323 -5.40 -42.46 0.21
CA ASN A 323 -5.74 -42.81 1.59
C ASN A 323 -4.61 -42.63 2.61
N LYS A 324 -3.36 -42.41 2.15
CA LYS A 324 -2.16 -42.29 3.00
C LYS A 324 -1.62 -40.86 3.09
N MET A 325 -2.33 -39.87 2.53
CA MET A 325 -1.95 -38.46 2.62
C MET A 325 -1.94 -37.99 4.09
N LEU A 326 -0.93 -37.22 4.48
CA LEU A 326 -0.74 -36.68 5.82
C LEU A 326 -1.57 -35.42 6.07
N LEU A 327 -1.71 -34.51 5.11
CA LEU A 327 -2.68 -33.40 5.18
C LEU A 327 -4.06 -33.88 4.72
N GLN A 328 -4.53 -34.95 5.37
CA GLN A 328 -5.91 -35.36 5.38
C GLN A 328 -6.35 -35.56 6.81
N LEU A 329 -7.67 -35.70 7.01
CA LEU A 329 -8.29 -35.99 8.30
C LEU A 329 -7.43 -37.00 9.09
N PRO A 330 -7.03 -36.72 10.34
CA PRO A 330 -6.28 -37.67 11.14
C PRO A 330 -7.03 -39.01 11.18
N LEU A 331 -6.33 -40.11 10.88
CA LEU A 331 -6.90 -41.45 10.78
C LEU A 331 -7.68 -41.87 12.04
N THR A 332 -7.34 -41.31 13.19
CA THR A 332 -8.02 -41.48 14.48
C THR A 332 -9.46 -40.95 14.47
N ILE A 333 -9.76 -39.87 13.73
CA ILE A 333 -11.12 -39.35 13.52
C ILE A 333 -11.84 -40.24 12.49
N LYS A 334 -11.13 -40.64 11.42
CA LYS A 334 -11.62 -41.57 10.39
C LYS A 334 -12.07 -42.91 11.00
N GLN A 335 -11.37 -43.39 12.02
CA GLN A 335 -11.64 -44.65 12.73
C GLN A 335 -12.67 -44.53 13.86
N ARG A 336 -12.69 -43.42 14.63
CA ARG A 336 -13.74 -43.19 15.64
C ARG A 336 -15.14 -43.09 15.02
N ILE A 337 -15.22 -42.54 13.82
CA ILE A 337 -16.47 -42.44 13.07
C ILE A 337 -16.93 -43.85 12.60
N HIS A 338 -16.05 -44.75 12.22
CA HIS A 338 -16.45 -46.14 11.91
C HIS A 338 -16.90 -46.96 13.14
N LYS A 339 -16.49 -46.59 14.36
CA LYS A 339 -16.83 -47.33 15.58
C LYS A 339 -18.03 -46.76 16.35
N GLU A 340 -18.48 -45.54 16.03
CA GLU A 340 -19.64 -44.88 16.68
C GLU A 340 -20.75 -44.39 15.73
N ILE A 341 -20.71 -44.68 14.42
CA ILE A 341 -21.90 -44.57 13.53
C ILE A 341 -22.87 -45.75 13.73
N LYS A 342 -23.04 -46.20 14.96
CA LYS A 342 -24.21 -46.98 15.37
C LYS A 342 -24.75 -46.34 16.65
N GLU A 343 -25.67 -45.40 16.44
CA GLU A 343 -26.73 -44.97 17.36
C GLU A 343 -26.54 -43.78 18.33
N LYS A 344 -25.38 -43.11 18.49
CA LYS A 344 -25.29 -42.08 19.57
C LYS A 344 -24.62 -40.73 19.33
N THR A 345 -24.22 -40.35 18.12
CA THR A 345 -23.88 -38.93 17.87
C THR A 345 -25.16 -38.11 17.67
N GLY A 346 -25.66 -37.52 18.74
CA GLY A 346 -26.75 -36.55 18.69
C GLY A 346 -26.42 -35.38 17.75
N MET A 347 -27.43 -34.85 17.07
CA MET A 347 -27.30 -33.75 16.09
C MET A 347 -26.50 -32.56 16.64
N GLY A 348 -26.56 -32.31 17.96
CA GLY A 348 -25.77 -31.29 18.65
C GLY A 348 -24.26 -31.53 18.65
N GLY A 349 -23.79 -32.78 18.76
CA GLY A 349 -22.36 -33.11 18.76
C GLY A 349 -21.71 -32.86 17.39
N ILE A 350 -22.45 -33.08 16.30
CA ILE A 350 -21.99 -32.82 14.94
C ILE A 350 -21.89 -31.31 14.67
N ILE A 351 -22.87 -30.53 15.15
CA ILE A 351 -22.85 -29.06 15.04
C ILE A 351 -21.69 -28.50 15.86
N ALA A 352 -21.55 -28.91 17.13
CA ALA A 352 -20.46 -28.48 18.00
C ALA A 352 -19.08 -28.85 17.42
N GLY A 353 -18.93 -30.07 16.89
CA GLY A 353 -17.69 -30.49 16.23
C GLY A 353 -17.34 -29.64 15.01
N SER A 354 -18.35 -29.25 14.22
CA SER A 354 -18.17 -28.38 13.05
C SER A 354 -17.77 -26.96 13.44
N PHE A 355 -18.36 -26.43 14.52
CA PHE A 355 -18.01 -25.13 15.08
C PHE A 355 -16.55 -25.11 15.56
N VAL A 356 -16.16 -26.11 16.36
CA VAL A 356 -14.78 -26.23 16.88
C VAL A 356 -13.77 -26.42 15.74
N ALA A 357 -14.11 -27.21 14.73
CA ALA A 357 -13.27 -27.36 13.53
C ALA A 357 -13.07 -26.02 12.80
N GLY A 358 -14.13 -25.22 12.66
CA GLY A 358 -14.06 -23.88 12.07
C GLY A 358 -13.17 -22.92 12.87
N ILE A 359 -13.25 -22.94 14.20
CA ILE A 359 -12.35 -22.15 15.07
C ILE A 359 -10.90 -22.56 14.84
N LEU A 360 -10.61 -23.86 14.94
CA LEU A 360 -9.25 -24.38 14.83
C LEU A 360 -8.64 -24.01 13.48
N ILE A 361 -9.39 -24.18 12.39
CA ILE A 361 -8.91 -23.83 11.05
C ILE A 361 -8.70 -22.33 10.89
N SER A 362 -9.56 -21.50 11.49
CA SER A 362 -9.37 -20.03 11.44
C SER A 362 -8.03 -19.61 12.04
N PHE A 363 -7.58 -20.25 13.13
CA PHE A 363 -6.26 -19.98 13.70
C PHE A 363 -5.11 -20.41 12.78
N LEU A 364 -5.25 -21.55 12.09
CA LEU A 364 -4.25 -21.97 11.11
C LEU A 364 -4.20 -21.02 9.91
N GLU A 365 -5.37 -20.60 9.43
CA GLU A 365 -5.52 -19.76 8.25
C GLU A 365 -5.03 -18.34 8.51
N PHE A 366 -5.23 -17.82 9.73
CA PHE A 366 -4.73 -16.52 10.17
C PHE A 366 -3.21 -16.35 9.96
N GLY A 367 -2.43 -17.42 10.01
CA GLY A 367 -1.00 -17.37 9.70
C GLY A 367 -0.70 -16.94 8.26
N CYS A 368 -1.58 -17.26 7.31
CA CYS A 368 -1.44 -16.85 5.90
C CYS A 368 -2.20 -15.55 5.61
N THR A 369 -3.45 -15.46 6.06
CA THR A 369 -4.37 -14.34 5.78
C THR A 369 -3.99 -13.10 6.59
N GLY A 370 -3.40 -13.27 7.78
CA GLY A 370 -3.01 -12.20 8.69
C GLY A 370 -2.16 -11.11 8.06
N GLN A 371 -1.36 -11.44 7.04
CA GLN A 371 -0.54 -10.49 6.29
C GLN A 371 -1.33 -9.53 5.41
N VAL A 372 -2.52 -9.93 4.94
CA VAL A 372 -3.41 -9.07 4.15
C VAL A 372 -4.49 -8.48 5.06
N TYR A 373 -5.01 -9.31 5.96
CA TYR A 373 -6.04 -8.98 6.94
C TYR A 373 -5.63 -7.84 7.87
N LEU A 374 -4.47 -7.96 8.54
CA LEU A 374 -4.05 -6.98 9.56
C LEU A 374 -3.70 -5.61 8.96
N PRO A 375 -2.93 -5.48 7.87
CA PRO A 375 -2.68 -4.16 7.27
C PRO A 375 -3.93 -3.52 6.71
N THR A 376 -4.85 -4.29 6.12
CA THR A 376 -6.12 -3.77 5.61
C THR A 376 -7.00 -3.24 6.74
N ILE A 377 -7.13 -3.98 7.84
CA ILE A 377 -7.90 -3.53 9.00
C ILE A 377 -7.20 -2.39 9.72
N THR A 378 -5.87 -2.41 9.85
CA THR A 378 -5.11 -1.30 10.43
C THR A 378 -5.29 -0.03 9.61
N PHE A 379 -5.23 -0.14 8.29
CA PHE A 379 -5.52 0.99 7.39
C PHE A 379 -6.94 1.52 7.60
N VAL A 380 -7.95 0.66 7.74
CA VAL A 380 -9.34 1.08 7.96
C VAL A 380 -9.57 1.67 9.36
N VAL A 381 -9.01 1.06 10.40
CA VAL A 381 -9.22 1.41 11.82
C VAL A 381 -8.38 2.61 12.23
N SER A 382 -7.14 2.76 11.76
CA SER A 382 -6.31 3.94 12.05
C SER A 382 -6.84 5.24 11.41
N LYS A 383 -7.79 5.12 10.49
CA LYS A 383 -8.40 6.21 9.73
C LYS A 383 -9.75 6.66 10.29
N THR A 384 -10.28 6.00 11.34
CA THR A 384 -11.59 6.30 11.92
C THR A 384 -11.56 6.22 13.45
N ASP A 385 -12.02 7.27 14.14
CA ASP A 385 -12.25 7.20 15.59
C ASP A 385 -13.23 6.04 15.90
N PHE A 386 -13.01 5.35 17.03
CA PHE A 386 -13.80 4.20 17.46
C PHE A 386 -15.31 4.47 17.34
N GLY A 387 -15.95 3.88 16.33
CA GLY A 387 -17.36 4.14 16.00
C GLY A 387 -17.99 3.04 15.14
N LEU A 388 -19.27 3.21 14.77
CA LEU A 388 -20.06 2.25 13.98
C LEU A 388 -19.48 1.96 12.58
N LYS A 389 -18.72 2.90 11.99
CA LYS A 389 -18.21 2.82 10.61
C LYS A 389 -17.05 1.80 10.43
N PRO A 390 -15.98 1.79 11.25
CA PRO A 390 -14.96 0.74 11.17
C PRO A 390 -15.51 -0.66 11.44
N LEU A 391 -16.49 -0.80 12.35
CA LEU A 391 -17.19 -2.07 12.58
C LEU A 391 -17.91 -2.58 11.32
N MET A 392 -18.64 -1.70 10.62
CA MET A 392 -19.32 -2.07 9.37
C MET A 392 -18.34 -2.45 8.27
N THR A 393 -17.21 -1.74 8.17
CA THR A 393 -16.16 -2.04 7.18
C THR A 393 -15.50 -3.39 7.46
N LEU A 394 -15.26 -3.70 8.73
CA LEU A 394 -14.79 -5.01 9.18
C LEU A 394 -15.79 -6.11 8.83
N ILE A 395 -17.10 -5.89 9.05
CA ILE A 395 -18.15 -6.85 8.67
C ILE A 395 -18.15 -7.08 7.15
N ILE A 396 -18.02 -6.03 6.34
CA ILE A 396 -17.96 -6.14 4.87
C ILE A 396 -16.76 -7.00 4.45
N TYR A 397 -15.57 -6.72 5.00
CA TYR A 397 -14.37 -7.52 4.73
C TYR A 397 -14.62 -8.99 5.06
N ASN A 398 -15.06 -9.28 6.29
CA ASN A 398 -15.25 -10.67 6.76
C ASN A 398 -16.34 -11.39 5.96
N THR A 399 -17.37 -10.68 5.51
CA THR A 399 -18.42 -11.23 4.65
C THR A 399 -17.88 -11.63 3.28
N MET A 400 -17.07 -10.77 2.65
CA MET A 400 -16.42 -11.08 1.38
C MET A 400 -15.39 -12.19 1.51
N PHE A 401 -14.68 -12.26 2.65
CA PHE A 401 -13.75 -13.34 2.98
C PHE A 401 -14.43 -14.71 3.07
N ILE A 402 -15.59 -14.82 3.75
CA ILE A 402 -16.32 -16.10 3.84
C ILE A 402 -17.14 -16.45 2.59
N LEU A 403 -17.30 -15.51 1.66
CA LEU A 403 -18.17 -15.68 0.49
C LEU A 403 -17.81 -16.93 -0.34
N PRO A 404 -16.54 -17.26 -0.63
CA PRO A 404 -16.17 -18.49 -1.33
C PRO A 404 -16.62 -19.77 -0.60
N LEU A 405 -16.53 -19.80 0.74
CA LEU A 405 -17.01 -20.93 1.55
C LEU A 405 -18.53 -21.08 1.47
N VAL A 406 -19.27 -19.96 1.51
CA VAL A 406 -20.73 -19.93 1.34
C VAL A 406 -21.12 -20.48 -0.02
N VAL A 407 -20.44 -20.04 -1.10
CA VAL A 407 -20.68 -20.53 -2.46
C VAL A 407 -20.47 -22.05 -2.54
N ILE A 408 -19.40 -22.57 -1.94
CA ILE A 408 -19.13 -24.01 -1.92
C ILE A 408 -20.17 -24.78 -1.09
N ALA A 409 -20.61 -24.26 0.05
CA ALA A 409 -21.68 -24.86 0.86
C ALA A 409 -23.00 -24.95 0.08
N ILE A 410 -23.33 -23.93 -0.73
CA ILE A 410 -24.52 -23.94 -1.59
C ILE A 410 -24.36 -24.96 -2.72
N LEU A 411 -23.22 -24.94 -3.43
CA LEU A 411 -22.96 -25.84 -4.56
C LEU A 411 -22.97 -27.32 -4.15
N THR A 412 -22.44 -27.65 -2.98
CA THR A 412 -22.42 -29.03 -2.44
C THR A 412 -23.81 -29.54 -2.03
N ASN A 413 -24.78 -28.64 -1.84
CA ASN A 413 -26.17 -28.99 -1.53
C ASN A 413 -27.04 -29.15 -2.78
N ILE A 414 -26.76 -28.38 -3.84
CA ILE A 414 -27.50 -28.40 -5.11
C ILE A 414 -27.02 -29.54 -6.02
N ILE A 415 -25.70 -29.73 -6.14
CA ILE A 415 -25.11 -30.68 -7.08
C ILE A 415 -24.87 -32.02 -6.37
N SER A 416 -25.29 -33.13 -6.99
CA SER A 416 -25.06 -34.49 -6.47
C SER A 416 -23.57 -34.71 -6.15
N GLN A 417 -23.28 -35.19 -4.94
CA GLN A 417 -21.93 -35.20 -4.33
C GLN A 417 -20.87 -35.95 -5.15
N GLU A 418 -21.28 -36.82 -6.06
CA GLU A 418 -20.39 -37.59 -6.91
C GLU A 418 -19.70 -36.73 -7.98
N GLY A 419 -20.36 -35.71 -8.55
CA GLY A 419 -19.82 -34.95 -9.69
C GLY A 419 -18.77 -33.89 -9.33
N ILE A 420 -19.00 -33.12 -8.26
CA ILE A 420 -18.05 -32.09 -7.80
C ILE A 420 -16.84 -32.76 -7.16
N ALA A 421 -17.07 -33.69 -6.24
CA ALA A 421 -15.99 -34.37 -5.53
C ALA A 421 -15.09 -35.15 -6.50
N GLN A 422 -15.64 -35.80 -7.54
CA GLN A 422 -14.83 -36.48 -8.55
C GLN A 422 -14.07 -35.53 -9.49
N ARG A 423 -14.64 -34.36 -9.83
CA ARG A 423 -13.92 -33.36 -10.65
C ARG A 423 -12.83 -32.65 -9.85
N LEU A 424 -13.06 -32.34 -8.58
CA LEU A 424 -12.05 -31.81 -7.66
C LEU A 424 -11.00 -32.87 -7.34
N SER A 425 -11.39 -34.13 -7.15
CA SER A 425 -10.47 -35.21 -6.81
C SER A 425 -9.45 -35.50 -7.91
N LYS A 426 -9.88 -35.40 -9.18
CA LYS A 426 -8.98 -35.49 -10.34
C LYS A 426 -7.91 -34.40 -10.37
N LYS A 427 -8.17 -33.25 -9.74
CA LYS A 427 -7.21 -32.13 -9.64
C LYS A 427 -6.43 -32.12 -8.32
N ILE A 428 -6.66 -33.05 -7.38
CA ILE A 428 -5.95 -33.11 -6.09
C ILE A 428 -4.43 -33.04 -6.26
N PRO A 429 -3.78 -33.77 -7.20
CA PRO A 429 -2.33 -33.67 -7.35
C PRO A 429 -1.89 -32.25 -7.73
N LEU A 430 -2.57 -31.62 -8.69
CA LEU A 430 -2.26 -30.25 -9.10
C LEU A 430 -2.43 -29.27 -7.93
N VAL A 431 -3.52 -29.43 -7.16
CA VAL A 431 -3.79 -28.60 -5.99
C VAL A 431 -2.71 -28.77 -4.94
N LYS A 432 -2.36 -30.01 -4.56
CA LYS A 432 -1.35 -30.31 -3.55
C LYS A 432 0.02 -29.75 -3.93
N PHE A 433 0.35 -29.82 -5.22
CA PHE A 433 1.57 -29.22 -5.77
C PHE A 433 1.57 -27.69 -5.66
N LEU A 434 0.48 -27.03 -6.08
CA LEU A 434 0.36 -25.57 -5.98
C LEU A 434 0.36 -25.09 -4.52
N THR A 435 -0.34 -25.79 -3.62
CA THR A 435 -0.32 -25.47 -2.18
C THR A 435 1.06 -25.69 -1.56
N ALA A 436 1.81 -26.70 -2.01
CA ALA A 436 3.18 -26.93 -1.55
C ALA A 436 4.11 -25.79 -1.98
N ILE A 437 4.07 -25.38 -3.25
CA ILE A 437 4.85 -24.25 -3.75
C ILE A 437 4.49 -22.98 -2.99
N LEU A 438 3.20 -22.72 -2.80
CA LEU A 438 2.77 -21.55 -2.04
C LEU A 438 3.32 -21.59 -0.62
N PHE A 439 3.07 -22.65 0.15
CA PHE A 439 3.48 -22.71 1.56
C PHE A 439 5.00 -22.63 1.72
N LEU A 440 5.78 -23.24 0.82
CA LEU A 440 7.24 -23.11 0.81
C LEU A 440 7.65 -21.66 0.50
N GLY A 441 7.02 -21.02 -0.48
CA GLY A 441 7.29 -19.63 -0.84
C GLY A 441 6.94 -18.65 0.29
N LEU A 442 5.74 -18.78 0.87
CA LEU A 442 5.27 -17.99 2.00
C LEU A 442 6.14 -18.23 3.24
N GLY A 443 6.46 -19.49 3.55
CA GLY A 443 7.34 -19.83 4.66
C GLY A 443 8.73 -19.22 4.51
N THR A 444 9.30 -19.26 3.31
CA THR A 444 10.60 -18.63 3.00
C THR A 444 10.50 -17.11 3.18
N LEU A 445 9.49 -16.47 2.60
CA LEU A 445 9.27 -15.03 2.70
C LEU A 445 9.10 -14.58 4.17
N LEU A 446 8.34 -15.34 4.97
CA LEU A 446 8.11 -15.09 6.39
C LEU A 446 9.39 -15.20 7.24
N ILE A 447 10.31 -16.11 6.88
CA ILE A 447 11.58 -16.27 7.59
C ILE A 447 12.56 -15.14 7.25
N PHE A 448 12.48 -14.57 6.05
CA PHE A 448 13.38 -13.49 5.58
C PHE A 448 12.79 -12.07 5.67
N SER A 449 11.57 -11.91 6.19
CA SER A 449 10.96 -10.61 6.53
C SER A 449 11.23 -10.25 7.99
#